data_AF-A0A0C3SCK7-F1
#
_entry.id   AF-A0A0C3SCK7-F1
#
_cell.length_a   1.000
_cell.length_b   1.000
_cell.length_c   1.000
_cell.angle_alpha   90.00
_cell.angle_beta   90.00
_cell.angle_gamma   90.00
#
_symmetry.space_group_name_H-M   'P 1'
#
loop_
_entity.id
_entity.type
_entity.pdbx_description
1 polymer ?
#
loop_
_entity_poly.entity_id
_entity_poly.type
_entity_poly.pdbx_seq_one_letter_code
_entity_poly.pdbx_strand_id
1 'polypeptide(L)'
;MWQERELIALDELYGTAIGTETPRGLKTLVSRLEILLPGIRLRDKLAQAAGHQEIADVLCLNGCLGTRVLNVLRTSEIEFLDLVPSMAETDGLNLDTHDMLKVFAKSNSFLFLNEINLCGVTLRTSDVMNLHHLPRLARLWLKNTSVGNEAIFLLLPLKRSLLELDVSENLAINDDVVVAFTMLSKLRYLAFAGTSVTMEGIRLLASSLGPHRHDMEVEIPEACKEYLDNMNTKYIVSPDPLLVTDPQIVQSLSTLEIIENLTAHSTINSEIPVEGPRLLLIKQLKEILQTREADLQVRHLLGLE
;
A
#
# COMPACT_ATOMS: atom_id res chain seq x y z
N MET A 1 -10.68 -33.13 -32.45
CA MET A 1 -9.66 -33.57 -31.47
C MET A 1 -8.36 -32.77 -31.51
N TRP A 2 -7.61 -32.67 -32.62
CA TRP A 2 -6.36 -31.85 -32.64
C TRP A 2 -6.62 -30.34 -32.53
N GLN A 3 -7.52 -29.78 -33.35
CA GLN A 3 -7.91 -28.35 -33.29
C GLN A 3 -8.53 -27.94 -31.94
N GLU A 4 -9.26 -28.84 -31.31
CA GLU A 4 -9.93 -28.58 -30.02
C GLU A 4 -8.92 -28.53 -28.86
N ARG A 5 -7.88 -29.38 -28.89
CA ARG A 5 -6.77 -29.33 -27.93
C ARG A 5 -5.88 -28.10 -28.12
N GLU A 6 -5.70 -27.66 -29.35
CA GLU A 6 -4.95 -26.44 -29.68
C GLU A 6 -5.71 -25.17 -29.24
N LEU A 7 -7.03 -25.14 -29.44
CA LEU A 7 -7.90 -24.08 -28.93
C LEU A 7 -7.91 -24.03 -27.40
N ILE A 8 -7.98 -25.18 -26.72
CA ILE A 8 -7.89 -25.24 -25.25
C ILE A 8 -6.53 -24.73 -24.76
N ALA A 9 -5.43 -25.11 -25.41
CA ALA A 9 -4.09 -24.64 -25.07
C ALA A 9 -3.93 -23.12 -25.30
N LEU A 10 -4.52 -22.58 -26.37
CA LEU A 10 -4.54 -21.15 -26.64
C LEU A 10 -5.40 -20.39 -25.62
N ASP A 11 -6.58 -20.90 -25.24
CA ASP A 11 -7.44 -20.32 -24.22
C ASP A 11 -6.78 -20.35 -22.82
N GLU A 12 -5.97 -21.38 -22.52
CA GLU A 12 -5.14 -21.39 -21.32
C GLU A 12 -4.09 -20.27 -21.35
N LEU A 13 -3.41 -20.09 -22.49
CA LEU A 13 -2.28 -19.15 -22.61
C LEU A 13 -2.69 -17.67 -22.76
N TYR A 14 -3.80 -17.41 -23.44
CA TYR A 14 -4.26 -16.07 -23.82
C TYR A 14 -5.61 -15.69 -23.21
N GLY A 15 -6.34 -16.64 -22.62
CA GLY A 15 -7.71 -16.41 -22.16
C GLY A 15 -8.72 -16.56 -23.29
N THR A 16 -9.97 -16.87 -22.93
CA THR A 16 -11.04 -17.03 -23.91
C THR A 16 -11.30 -15.68 -24.60
N ALA A 17 -11.42 -15.66 -25.92
CA ALA A 17 -11.84 -14.46 -26.64
C ALA A 17 -13.26 -14.06 -26.21
N ILE A 18 -13.41 -12.91 -25.54
CA ILE A 18 -14.70 -12.44 -25.01
C ILE A 18 -15.49 -11.55 -25.98
N GLY A 19 -14.87 -11.17 -27.10
CA GLY A 19 -15.42 -10.20 -28.04
C GLY A 19 -14.78 -8.82 -27.88
N THR A 20 -15.02 -7.94 -28.86
CA THR A 20 -14.57 -6.54 -28.81
C THR A 20 -15.55 -5.70 -27.98
N GLU A 21 -15.14 -4.48 -27.61
CA GLU A 21 -16.00 -3.41 -27.04
C GLU A 21 -17.12 -2.91 -28.00
N THR A 22 -17.52 -3.74 -28.96
CA THR A 22 -18.66 -3.47 -29.83
C THR A 22 -19.93 -4.08 -29.21
N PRO A 23 -21.12 -3.53 -29.52
CA PRO A 23 -22.38 -4.09 -29.03
C PRO A 23 -22.60 -5.58 -29.36
N ARG A 24 -21.98 -6.10 -30.42
CA ARG A 24 -22.02 -7.53 -30.77
C ARG A 24 -21.08 -8.37 -29.90
N GLY A 25 -19.89 -7.87 -29.60
CA GLY A 25 -18.95 -8.51 -28.69
C GLY A 25 -19.52 -8.60 -27.28
N LEU A 26 -20.04 -7.48 -26.76
CA LEU A 26 -20.67 -7.43 -25.43
C LEU A 26 -21.87 -8.39 -25.31
N LYS A 27 -22.74 -8.48 -26.32
CA LYS A 27 -23.84 -9.47 -26.32
C LYS A 27 -23.35 -10.92 -26.23
N THR A 28 -22.21 -11.23 -26.86
CA THR A 28 -21.60 -12.55 -26.80
C THR A 28 -21.06 -12.84 -25.40
N LEU A 29 -20.39 -11.87 -24.78
CA LEU A 29 -19.93 -11.96 -23.41
C LEU A 29 -21.09 -12.14 -22.42
N VAL A 30 -22.13 -11.31 -22.50
CA VAL A 30 -23.32 -11.41 -21.63
C VAL A 30 -23.98 -12.78 -21.75
N SER A 31 -24.11 -13.32 -22.97
CA SER A 31 -24.68 -14.65 -23.20
C SER A 31 -23.85 -15.75 -22.53
N ARG A 32 -22.51 -15.64 -22.51
CA ARG A 32 -21.63 -16.58 -21.81
C ARG A 32 -21.77 -16.46 -20.29
N LEU A 33 -21.84 -15.24 -19.77
CA LEU A 33 -22.01 -14.98 -18.34
C LEU A 33 -23.34 -15.52 -17.82
N GLU A 34 -24.42 -15.42 -18.59
CA GLU A 34 -25.72 -16.01 -18.23
C GLU A 34 -25.70 -17.53 -18.07
N ILE A 35 -24.91 -18.22 -18.90
CA ILE A 35 -24.74 -19.68 -18.78
C ILE A 35 -24.02 -20.01 -17.47
N LEU A 36 -23.08 -19.16 -17.04
CA LEU A 36 -22.32 -19.36 -15.80
C LEU A 36 -23.12 -18.98 -14.55
N LEU A 37 -24.03 -18.02 -14.66
CA LEU A 37 -24.80 -17.44 -13.56
C LEU A 37 -26.31 -17.53 -13.84
N PRO A 38 -26.89 -18.74 -13.88
CA PRO A 38 -28.31 -18.92 -14.14
C PRO A 38 -29.15 -18.30 -13.00
N GLY A 39 -30.21 -17.58 -13.37
CA GLY A 39 -31.19 -17.04 -12.41
C GLY A 39 -30.98 -15.58 -11.98
N ILE A 40 -29.84 -14.96 -12.28
CA ILE A 40 -29.52 -13.57 -11.85
C ILE A 40 -30.16 -12.50 -12.76
N ARG A 41 -30.79 -12.92 -13.87
CA ARG A 41 -31.36 -12.04 -14.92
C ARG A 41 -30.35 -11.00 -15.41
N LEU A 42 -29.14 -11.46 -15.71
CA LEU A 42 -28.03 -10.60 -16.13
C LEU A 42 -28.36 -9.76 -17.36
N ARG A 43 -29.13 -10.28 -18.34
CA ARG A 43 -29.58 -9.48 -19.49
C ARG A 43 -30.31 -8.20 -19.11
N ASP A 44 -31.16 -8.24 -18.10
CA ASP A 44 -31.94 -7.08 -17.65
C ASP A 44 -31.01 -6.07 -16.94
N LYS A 45 -30.08 -6.58 -16.14
CA LYS A 45 -29.09 -5.77 -15.39
C LYS A 45 -28.01 -5.16 -16.29
N LEU A 46 -27.65 -5.85 -17.37
CA LEU A 46 -26.58 -5.47 -18.30
C LEU A 46 -27.12 -4.86 -19.61
N ALA A 47 -28.43 -4.60 -19.69
CA ALA A 47 -29.07 -4.09 -20.91
C ALA A 47 -28.50 -2.73 -21.37
N GLN A 48 -27.96 -1.95 -20.44
CA GLN A 48 -27.39 -0.62 -20.69
C GLN A 48 -25.86 -0.61 -20.68
N ALA A 49 -25.20 -1.74 -20.41
CA ALA A 49 -23.75 -1.79 -20.28
C ALA A 49 -23.07 -1.48 -21.63
N ALA A 50 -22.22 -0.46 -21.66
CA ALA A 50 -21.56 0.07 -22.85
C ALA A 50 -20.16 -0.49 -23.09
N GLY A 51 -19.56 -1.18 -22.11
CA GLY A 51 -18.20 -1.73 -22.20
C GLY A 51 -17.94 -2.86 -21.21
N HIS A 52 -16.72 -3.41 -21.24
CA HIS A 52 -16.35 -4.49 -20.32
C HIS A 52 -16.33 -4.05 -18.85
N GLN A 53 -15.91 -2.81 -18.58
CA GLN A 53 -15.86 -2.24 -17.23
C GLN A 53 -17.25 -2.20 -16.59
N GLU A 54 -18.26 -1.67 -17.28
CA GLU A 54 -19.63 -1.59 -16.73
C GLU A 54 -20.23 -2.99 -16.46
N ILE A 55 -19.89 -3.99 -17.29
CA ILE A 55 -20.27 -5.38 -17.04
C ILE A 55 -19.60 -5.88 -15.76
N ALA A 56 -18.31 -5.61 -15.60
CA ALA A 56 -17.56 -5.98 -14.40
C ALA A 56 -18.15 -5.31 -13.15
N ASP A 57 -18.43 -4.01 -13.19
CA ASP A 57 -18.99 -3.24 -12.07
C ASP A 57 -20.33 -3.80 -11.60
N VAL A 58 -21.22 -4.13 -12.54
CA VAL A 58 -22.50 -4.78 -12.21
C VAL A 58 -22.26 -6.16 -11.57
N LEU A 59 -21.29 -6.93 -12.06
CA LEU A 59 -20.96 -8.23 -11.45
C LEU A 59 -20.34 -8.05 -10.05
N CYS A 60 -19.46 -7.07 -9.86
CA CYS A 60 -18.87 -6.70 -8.56
C CYS A 60 -19.97 -6.38 -7.55
N LEU A 61 -20.88 -5.46 -7.89
CA LEU A 61 -21.97 -5.01 -7.00
C LEU A 61 -22.92 -6.14 -6.58
N ASN A 62 -23.05 -7.18 -7.40
CA ASN A 62 -23.89 -8.34 -7.09
C ASN A 62 -23.12 -9.49 -6.44
N GLY A 63 -21.84 -9.33 -6.08
CA GLY A 63 -21.03 -10.40 -5.49
C GLY A 63 -20.82 -11.58 -6.44
N CYS A 64 -20.89 -11.36 -7.75
CA CYS A 64 -20.93 -12.40 -8.78
C CYS A 64 -19.55 -12.68 -9.40
N LEU A 65 -18.47 -12.06 -8.91
CA LEU A 65 -17.12 -12.32 -9.39
C LEU A 65 -16.55 -13.57 -8.72
N GLY A 66 -16.92 -14.74 -9.23
CA GLY A 66 -16.25 -16.00 -8.88
C GLY A 66 -15.07 -16.31 -9.81
N THR A 67 -14.27 -17.32 -9.45
CA THR A 67 -13.14 -17.83 -10.25
C THR A 67 -13.53 -18.10 -11.72
N ARG A 68 -14.72 -18.66 -11.97
CA ARG A 68 -15.21 -18.95 -13.32
C ARG A 68 -15.50 -17.69 -14.13
N VAL A 69 -16.03 -16.65 -13.48
CA VAL A 69 -16.37 -15.38 -14.11
C VAL A 69 -15.10 -14.59 -14.42
N LEU A 70 -14.17 -14.50 -13.48
CA LEU A 70 -12.86 -13.88 -13.73
C LEU A 70 -12.10 -14.57 -14.87
N ASN A 71 -12.18 -15.91 -14.98
CA ASN A 71 -11.56 -16.64 -16.09
C ASN A 71 -12.12 -16.22 -17.45
N VAL A 72 -13.41 -15.89 -17.55
CA VAL A 72 -13.98 -15.33 -18.78
C VAL A 72 -13.42 -13.93 -19.01
N LEU A 73 -13.36 -13.08 -17.98
CA LEU A 73 -12.94 -11.69 -18.10
C LEU A 73 -11.42 -11.49 -18.30
N ARG A 74 -10.60 -12.53 -18.41
CA ARG A 74 -9.13 -12.42 -18.53
C ARG A 74 -8.65 -11.49 -19.65
N THR A 75 -9.34 -11.46 -20.78
CA THR A 75 -8.95 -10.68 -21.98
C THR A 75 -9.69 -9.35 -22.09
N SER A 76 -10.43 -8.97 -21.06
CA SER A 76 -11.23 -7.76 -21.06
C SER A 76 -10.41 -6.50 -20.86
N GLU A 77 -10.98 -5.40 -21.34
CA GLU A 77 -10.47 -4.03 -21.16
C GLU A 77 -11.00 -3.46 -19.82
N ILE A 78 -10.88 -4.25 -18.74
CA ILE A 78 -11.24 -3.82 -17.39
C ILE A 78 -10.02 -3.14 -16.77
N GLU A 79 -10.23 -1.93 -16.24
CA GLU A 79 -9.23 -1.13 -15.56
C GLU A 79 -9.35 -1.23 -14.04
N PHE A 80 -10.55 -1.47 -13.52
CA PHE A 80 -10.86 -1.51 -12.09
C PHE A 80 -11.61 -2.79 -11.71
N LEU A 81 -11.18 -3.45 -10.62
CA LEU A 81 -11.91 -4.56 -10.01
C LEU A 81 -12.06 -4.39 -8.51
N ASP A 82 -13.32 -4.32 -8.06
CA ASP A 82 -13.69 -4.45 -6.66
C ASP A 82 -14.10 -5.89 -6.35
N LEU A 83 -13.22 -6.60 -5.63
CA LEU A 83 -13.45 -7.99 -5.29
C LEU A 83 -14.09 -8.15 -3.90
N VAL A 84 -14.20 -7.06 -3.12
CA VAL A 84 -14.70 -7.10 -1.74
C VAL A 84 -16.09 -7.72 -1.65
N PRO A 85 -17.10 -7.33 -2.45
CA PRO A 85 -18.44 -7.91 -2.31
C PRO A 85 -18.51 -9.40 -2.68
N SER A 86 -17.60 -9.87 -3.54
CA SER A 86 -17.56 -11.27 -3.97
C SER A 86 -16.72 -12.16 -3.05
N MET A 87 -15.82 -11.55 -2.25
CA MET A 87 -14.92 -12.24 -1.33
C MET A 87 -15.36 -12.10 0.14
N ALA A 88 -16.23 -11.14 0.46
CA ALA A 88 -16.80 -10.95 1.79
C ALA A 88 -17.49 -12.24 2.25
N GLU A 89 -17.11 -12.74 3.42
CA GLU A 89 -17.64 -13.96 4.02
C GLU A 89 -19.14 -13.81 4.33
N THR A 90 -20.01 -14.10 3.36
CA THR A 90 -21.41 -14.39 3.63
C THR A 90 -21.47 -15.84 4.12
N ASP A 91 -21.74 -16.01 5.42
CA ASP A 91 -22.05 -17.29 6.08
C ASP A 91 -20.93 -18.35 6.12
N GLY A 92 -19.65 -17.95 6.02
CA GLY A 92 -18.51 -18.86 6.23
C GLY A 92 -18.32 -19.95 5.17
N LEU A 93 -18.94 -19.81 3.99
CA LEU A 93 -18.91 -20.79 2.89
C LEU A 93 -18.01 -20.40 1.72
N ASN A 94 -17.25 -19.30 1.83
CA ASN A 94 -16.35 -18.85 0.76
C ASN A 94 -15.06 -19.69 0.72
N LEU A 95 -15.17 -20.94 0.27
CA LEU A 95 -14.05 -21.85 0.04
C LEU A 95 -13.19 -21.45 -1.18
N ASP A 96 -13.70 -20.57 -2.05
CA ASP A 96 -13.08 -20.24 -3.35
C ASP A 96 -12.27 -18.93 -3.37
N THR A 97 -12.24 -18.18 -2.27
CA THR A 97 -11.60 -16.84 -2.18
C THR A 97 -10.12 -16.86 -2.58
N HIS A 98 -9.37 -17.87 -2.13
CA HIS A 98 -7.95 -18.02 -2.45
C HIS A 98 -7.71 -18.51 -3.88
N ASP A 99 -8.63 -19.29 -4.45
CA ASP A 99 -8.52 -19.80 -5.82
C ASP A 99 -8.87 -18.74 -6.86
N MET A 100 -9.69 -17.76 -6.48
CA MET A 100 -10.08 -16.64 -7.32
C MET A 100 -8.86 -15.79 -7.74
N LEU A 101 -7.95 -15.51 -6.81
CA LEU A 101 -6.76 -14.69 -7.11
C LEU A 101 -5.74 -15.40 -8.00
N LYS A 102 -5.75 -16.74 -8.06
CA LYS A 102 -4.88 -17.51 -8.98
C LYS A 102 -5.17 -17.20 -10.45
N VAL A 103 -6.34 -16.66 -10.78
CA VAL A 103 -6.67 -16.25 -12.15
C VAL A 103 -5.74 -15.12 -12.62
N PHE A 104 -5.30 -14.22 -11.72
CA PHE A 104 -4.38 -13.13 -12.03
C PHE A 104 -2.96 -13.62 -12.35
N ALA A 105 -2.55 -14.79 -11.84
CA ALA A 105 -1.26 -15.38 -12.15
C ALA A 105 -1.17 -15.97 -13.58
N LYS A 106 -2.31 -16.13 -14.26
CA LYS A 106 -2.32 -16.69 -15.63
C LYS A 106 -1.72 -15.70 -16.62
N SER A 107 -0.90 -16.21 -17.54
CA SER A 107 -0.26 -15.39 -18.59
C SER A 107 -1.26 -14.59 -19.40
N ASN A 108 -0.83 -13.38 -19.81
CA ASN A 108 -1.57 -12.47 -20.67
C ASN A 108 -3.01 -12.13 -20.18
N SER A 109 -3.25 -12.25 -18.88
CA SER A 109 -4.54 -11.92 -18.27
C SER A 109 -4.51 -10.50 -17.74
N PHE A 110 -5.65 -9.80 -17.82
CA PHE A 110 -5.88 -8.50 -17.19
C PHE A 110 -4.82 -7.45 -17.58
N LEU A 111 -4.52 -7.35 -18.88
CA LEU A 111 -3.50 -6.45 -19.43
C LEU A 111 -3.82 -4.96 -19.21
N PHE A 112 -5.09 -4.64 -19.01
CA PHE A 112 -5.59 -3.27 -18.79
C PHE A 112 -5.83 -2.95 -17.32
N LEU A 113 -5.77 -3.96 -16.44
CA LEU A 113 -6.11 -3.80 -15.03
C LEU A 113 -5.11 -2.89 -14.33
N ASN A 114 -5.64 -1.80 -13.82
CA ASN A 114 -4.90 -0.69 -13.23
C ASN A 114 -5.14 -0.60 -11.72
N GLU A 115 -6.31 -1.01 -11.26
CA GLU A 115 -6.72 -0.89 -9.87
C GLU A 115 -7.43 -2.14 -9.37
N ILE A 116 -7.05 -2.60 -8.17
CA ILE A 116 -7.67 -3.72 -7.46
C ILE A 116 -8.01 -3.29 -6.04
N ASN A 117 -9.27 -3.48 -5.66
CA ASN A 117 -9.73 -3.32 -4.28
C ASN A 117 -9.95 -4.68 -3.62
N LEU A 118 -9.23 -4.92 -2.52
CA LEU A 118 -9.28 -6.12 -1.69
C LEU A 118 -9.52 -5.78 -0.20
N CYS A 119 -9.96 -4.57 0.12
CA CYS A 119 -10.16 -4.13 1.50
C CYS A 119 -11.06 -5.07 2.31
N GLY A 120 -10.63 -5.42 3.52
CA GLY A 120 -11.39 -6.27 4.46
C GLY A 120 -11.41 -7.76 4.10
N VAL A 121 -10.70 -8.18 3.04
CA VAL A 121 -10.60 -9.58 2.65
C VAL A 121 -9.43 -10.25 3.36
N THR A 122 -9.65 -11.36 4.06
CA THR A 122 -8.56 -12.12 4.69
C THR A 122 -7.68 -12.78 3.62
N LEU A 123 -6.46 -12.28 3.44
CA LEU A 123 -5.51 -12.75 2.44
C LEU A 123 -4.35 -13.51 3.08
N ARG A 124 -3.83 -14.51 2.36
CA ARG A 124 -2.55 -15.16 2.65
C ARG A 124 -1.45 -14.53 1.82
N THR A 125 -0.20 -14.65 2.26
CA THR A 125 0.98 -14.21 1.50
C THR A 125 1.02 -14.82 0.08
N SER A 126 0.57 -16.07 -0.07
CA SER A 126 0.47 -16.75 -1.37
C SER A 126 -0.51 -16.09 -2.34
N ASP A 127 -1.50 -15.38 -1.82
CA ASP A 127 -2.55 -14.78 -2.64
C ASP A 127 -2.04 -13.52 -3.33
N VAL A 128 -1.26 -12.71 -2.60
CA VAL A 128 -0.61 -11.50 -3.10
C VAL A 128 0.42 -11.81 -4.19
N MET A 129 1.06 -12.98 -4.12
CA MET A 129 1.96 -13.47 -5.18
C MET A 129 1.28 -13.54 -6.55
N ASN A 130 -0.05 -13.75 -6.61
CA ASN A 130 -0.73 -13.83 -7.90
C ASN A 130 -0.87 -12.46 -8.60
N LEU A 131 -0.62 -11.35 -7.88
CA LEU A 131 -0.80 -9.99 -8.39
C LEU A 131 0.48 -9.40 -9.03
N HIS A 132 1.66 -9.97 -8.76
CA HIS A 132 2.94 -9.35 -9.17
C HIS A 132 3.17 -9.33 -10.68
N HIS A 133 2.39 -10.09 -11.45
CA HIS A 133 2.52 -10.20 -12.91
C HIS A 133 1.67 -9.18 -13.67
N LEU A 134 0.81 -8.43 -12.98
CA LEU A 134 -0.11 -7.48 -13.60
C LEU A 134 0.68 -6.27 -14.16
N PRO A 135 0.74 -6.09 -15.49
CA PRO A 135 1.71 -5.19 -16.11
C PRO A 135 1.39 -3.70 -15.90
N ARG A 136 0.14 -3.37 -15.58
CA ARG A 136 -0.37 -2.01 -15.44
C ARG A 136 -0.92 -1.68 -14.06
N LEU A 137 -0.81 -2.59 -13.08
CA LEU A 137 -1.36 -2.35 -11.76
C LEU A 137 -0.67 -1.13 -11.12
N ALA A 138 -1.44 -0.06 -10.94
CA ALA A 138 -0.99 1.19 -10.35
C ALA A 138 -1.58 1.43 -8.96
N ARG A 139 -2.78 0.92 -8.68
CA ARG A 139 -3.46 1.13 -7.40
C ARG A 139 -3.84 -0.19 -6.75
N LEU A 140 -3.48 -0.35 -5.49
CA LEU A 140 -3.73 -1.58 -4.75
C LEU A 140 -4.19 -1.27 -3.34
N TRP A 141 -5.42 -1.69 -3.03
CA TRP A 141 -6.04 -1.48 -1.73
C TRP A 141 -6.09 -2.79 -0.95
N LEU A 142 -5.26 -2.89 0.09
CA LEU A 142 -5.07 -4.04 0.98
C LEU A 142 -5.37 -3.66 2.44
N LYS A 143 -6.28 -2.71 2.66
CA LYS A 143 -6.68 -2.31 4.01
C LYS A 143 -7.34 -3.46 4.75
N ASN A 144 -6.93 -3.75 5.98
CA ASN A 144 -7.50 -4.78 6.84
C ASN A 144 -7.57 -6.17 6.16
N THR A 145 -6.48 -6.62 5.54
CA THR A 145 -6.42 -7.91 4.84
C THR A 145 -5.62 -8.98 5.58
N SER A 146 -5.18 -8.69 6.80
CA SER A 146 -4.29 -9.55 7.62
C SER A 146 -2.95 -9.87 6.95
N VAL A 147 -2.47 -9.02 6.04
CA VAL A 147 -1.19 -9.23 5.35
C VAL A 147 -0.01 -8.83 6.24
N GLY A 148 1.10 -9.56 6.13
CA GLY A 148 2.35 -9.27 6.83
C GLY A 148 3.42 -8.65 5.93
N ASN A 149 4.61 -8.44 6.49
CA ASN A 149 5.76 -7.87 5.77
C ASN A 149 6.07 -8.60 4.46
N GLU A 150 6.01 -9.94 4.47
CA GLU A 150 6.34 -10.78 3.33
C GLU A 150 5.48 -10.46 2.11
N ALA A 151 4.21 -10.13 2.32
CA ALA A 151 3.31 -9.75 1.24
C ALA A 151 3.78 -8.47 0.54
N ILE A 152 4.29 -7.49 1.29
CA ILE A 152 4.81 -6.23 0.74
C ILE A 152 6.06 -6.48 -0.10
N PHE A 153 6.96 -7.37 0.35
CA PHE A 153 8.13 -7.76 -0.44
C PHE A 153 7.75 -8.44 -1.76
N LEU A 154 6.64 -9.18 -1.81
CA LEU A 154 6.14 -9.78 -3.05
C LEU A 154 5.59 -8.75 -4.05
N LEU A 155 5.32 -7.51 -3.62
CA LEU A 155 4.89 -6.42 -4.52
C LEU A 155 6.05 -5.71 -5.21
N LEU A 156 7.31 -5.98 -4.84
CA LEU A 156 8.49 -5.35 -5.45
C LEU A 156 8.60 -5.48 -6.99
N PRO A 157 8.12 -6.55 -7.65
CA PRO A 157 8.07 -6.60 -9.11
C PRO A 157 7.25 -5.45 -9.73
N LEU A 158 6.27 -4.90 -8.99
CA LEU A 158 5.41 -3.79 -9.42
C LEU A 158 6.04 -2.41 -9.21
N LYS A 159 7.30 -2.31 -8.80
CA LYS A 159 8.01 -1.02 -8.56
C LYS A 159 7.95 -0.01 -9.72
N ARG A 160 7.69 -0.49 -10.95
CA ARG A 160 7.60 0.34 -12.16
C ARG A 160 6.18 0.75 -12.54
N SER A 161 5.16 0.20 -11.89
CA SER A 161 3.74 0.47 -12.19
C SER A 161 3.00 1.04 -10.98
N LEU A 162 3.28 0.56 -9.76
CA LEU A 162 2.55 0.90 -8.55
C LEU A 162 2.75 2.38 -8.16
N LEU A 163 1.63 3.10 -8.08
CA LEU A 163 1.51 4.52 -7.73
C LEU A 163 0.85 4.70 -6.36
N GLU A 164 -0.15 3.89 -6.03
CA GLU A 164 -0.95 4.04 -4.82
C GLU A 164 -1.05 2.68 -4.12
N LEU A 165 -0.70 2.66 -2.83
CA LEU A 165 -0.73 1.46 -2.00
C LEU A 165 -1.33 1.79 -0.65
N ASP A 166 -2.43 1.11 -0.32
CA ASP A 166 -3.01 1.14 1.02
C ASP A 166 -2.85 -0.23 1.68
N VAL A 167 -2.14 -0.27 2.79
CA VAL A 167 -1.91 -1.46 3.62
C VAL A 167 -2.33 -1.20 5.06
N SER A 168 -3.22 -0.23 5.26
CA SER A 168 -3.68 0.18 6.58
C SER A 168 -4.41 -0.95 7.31
N GLU A 169 -4.46 -0.87 8.64
CA GLU A 169 -5.12 -1.84 9.52
C GLU A 169 -4.54 -3.27 9.43
N ASN A 170 -3.27 -3.41 9.04
CA ASN A 170 -2.54 -4.68 9.07
C ASN A 170 -1.46 -4.67 10.16
N LEU A 171 -1.80 -5.19 11.36
CA LEU A 171 -0.91 -5.17 12.53
C LEU A 171 0.40 -5.95 12.34
N ALA A 172 0.42 -6.93 11.43
CA ALA A 172 1.62 -7.72 11.14
C ALA A 172 2.68 -6.96 10.34
N ILE A 173 2.38 -5.75 9.86
CA ILE A 173 3.32 -4.88 9.17
C ILE A 173 4.12 -4.06 10.19
N ASN A 174 5.45 -4.14 10.16
CA ASN A 174 6.36 -3.42 11.07
C ASN A 174 7.48 -2.67 10.31
N ASP A 175 8.49 -2.13 11.00
CA ASP A 175 9.57 -1.33 10.40
C ASP A 175 10.38 -2.04 9.30
N ASP A 176 10.36 -3.38 9.20
CA ASP A 176 11.09 -4.13 8.18
C ASP A 176 10.60 -3.81 6.75
N VAL A 177 9.34 -3.37 6.58
CA VAL A 177 8.80 -3.03 5.25
C VAL A 177 9.28 -1.70 4.69
N VAL A 178 9.92 -0.85 5.50
CA VAL A 178 10.38 0.47 5.08
C VAL A 178 11.29 0.36 3.86
N VAL A 179 12.19 -0.62 3.85
CA VAL A 179 13.07 -0.90 2.70
C VAL A 179 12.24 -1.21 1.45
N ALA A 180 11.20 -2.02 1.58
CA ALA A 180 10.33 -2.36 0.45
C ALA A 180 9.61 -1.11 -0.11
N PHE A 181 9.09 -0.23 0.75
CA PHE A 181 8.45 1.01 0.32
C PHE A 181 9.40 1.95 -0.44
N THR A 182 10.66 2.03 -0.01
CA THR A 182 11.67 2.85 -0.72
C THR A 182 12.02 2.31 -2.11
N MET A 183 11.92 0.99 -2.30
CA MET A 183 12.17 0.34 -3.58
C MET A 183 11.01 0.54 -4.58
N LEU A 184 9.80 0.83 -4.11
CA LEU A 184 8.64 1.18 -4.93
C LEU A 184 8.74 2.63 -5.40
N SER A 185 9.66 2.90 -6.34
CA SER A 185 10.08 4.25 -6.70
C SER A 185 8.99 5.13 -7.31
N LYS A 186 7.94 4.54 -7.90
CA LYS A 186 6.82 5.29 -8.48
C LYS A 186 5.69 5.63 -7.51
N LEU A 187 5.75 5.14 -6.28
CA LEU A 187 4.71 5.38 -5.28
C LEU A 187 4.53 6.90 -5.00
N ARG A 188 3.27 7.33 -4.98
CA ARG A 188 2.78 8.68 -4.74
C ARG A 188 1.77 8.73 -3.60
N TYR A 189 1.13 7.62 -3.30
CA TYR A 189 0.26 7.48 -2.14
C TYR A 189 0.62 6.21 -1.39
N LEU A 190 0.87 6.34 -0.09
CA LEU A 190 1.22 5.24 0.79
C LEU A 190 0.46 5.37 2.12
N ALA A 191 -0.52 4.50 2.34
CA ALA A 191 -1.21 4.43 3.61
C ALA A 191 -0.83 3.15 4.38
N PHE A 192 -0.33 3.32 5.60
CA PHE A 192 -0.02 2.23 6.53
C PHE A 192 -0.49 2.59 7.95
N ALA A 193 -1.59 3.35 8.04
CA ALA A 193 -2.22 3.67 9.31
C ALA A 193 -2.70 2.38 9.99
N GLY A 194 -2.60 2.28 11.33
CA GLY A 194 -3.00 1.06 12.05
C GLY A 194 -2.11 -0.16 11.80
N THR A 195 -0.87 0.04 11.35
CA THR A 195 0.19 -0.99 11.34
C THR A 195 1.07 -0.86 12.59
N SER A 196 2.01 -1.80 12.78
CA SER A 196 3.01 -1.79 13.85
C SER A 196 4.31 -1.06 13.45
N VAL A 197 4.27 -0.22 12.42
CA VAL A 197 5.39 0.65 12.04
C VAL A 197 5.58 1.72 13.11
N THR A 198 6.82 1.89 13.58
CA THR A 198 7.18 2.84 14.63
C THR A 198 7.73 4.15 14.05
N MET A 199 7.94 5.14 14.93
CA MET A 199 8.63 6.37 14.55
C MET A 199 10.03 6.12 13.99
N GLU A 200 10.72 5.06 14.41
CA GLU A 200 12.04 4.72 13.85
C GLU A 200 11.92 4.32 12.37
N GLY A 201 10.94 3.49 12.04
CA GLY A 201 10.65 3.12 10.65
C GLY A 201 10.28 4.32 9.78
N ILE A 202 9.45 5.24 10.30
CA ILE A 202 9.05 6.44 9.55
C ILE A 202 10.22 7.40 9.36
N ARG A 203 11.10 7.56 10.36
CA ARG A 203 12.33 8.35 10.24
C ARG A 203 13.26 7.78 9.17
N LEU A 204 13.41 6.45 9.14
CA LEU A 204 14.18 5.76 8.11
C LEU A 204 13.55 5.98 6.73
N LEU A 205 12.21 5.89 6.63
CA LEU A 205 11.47 6.18 5.41
C LEU A 205 11.73 7.62 4.92
N ALA A 206 11.55 8.62 5.79
CA ALA A 206 11.80 10.03 5.45
C ALA A 206 13.26 10.27 5.01
N SER A 207 14.22 9.70 5.73
CA SER A 207 15.65 9.82 5.43
C SER A 207 16.02 9.20 4.08
N SER A 208 15.39 8.08 3.71
CA SER A 208 15.71 7.31 2.50
C SER A 208 15.01 7.83 1.24
N LEU A 209 13.85 8.47 1.38
CA LEU A 209 13.16 9.12 0.27
C LEU A 209 13.83 10.45 -0.13
N GLY A 210 14.49 11.10 0.84
CA GLY A 210 15.24 12.32 0.63
C GLY A 210 14.37 13.52 0.19
N PRO A 211 15.00 14.66 -0.13
CA PRO A 211 14.31 15.90 -0.49
C PRO A 211 13.75 15.90 -1.92
N HIS A 212 13.75 14.79 -2.65
CA HIS A 212 13.31 14.76 -4.05
C HIS A 212 11.91 14.14 -4.23
N ARG A 213 11.27 13.71 -3.13
CA ARG A 213 9.97 13.04 -3.18
C ARG A 213 8.85 13.84 -2.51
N HIS A 214 8.77 15.13 -2.83
CA HIS A 214 7.76 16.05 -2.29
C HIS A 214 6.32 15.75 -2.74
N ASP A 215 6.13 14.90 -3.74
CA ASP A 215 4.80 14.58 -4.30
C ASP A 215 4.19 13.29 -3.72
N MET A 216 4.78 12.71 -2.66
CA MET A 216 4.24 11.51 -2.05
C MET A 216 3.40 11.84 -0.81
N GLU A 217 2.13 11.48 -0.87
CA GLU A 217 1.18 11.50 0.25
C GLU A 217 1.35 10.24 1.10
N VAL A 218 1.46 10.42 2.42
CA VAL A 218 1.71 9.33 3.36
C VAL A 218 0.76 9.39 4.54
N GLU A 219 0.05 8.29 4.79
CA GLU A 219 -0.73 8.11 6.02
C GLU A 219 0.00 7.19 7.01
N ILE A 220 0.37 7.76 8.15
CA ILE A 220 1.14 7.08 9.21
C ILE A 220 0.23 6.52 10.32
N PRO A 221 0.73 5.56 11.14
CA PRO A 221 0.05 5.05 12.32
C PRO A 221 -0.32 6.15 13.33
N GLU A 222 -1.46 5.98 14.00
CA GLU A 222 -2.00 6.96 14.95
C GLU A 222 -1.02 7.28 16.09
N ALA A 223 -0.34 6.27 16.63
CA ALA A 223 0.69 6.46 17.66
C ALA A 223 1.84 7.36 17.20
N CYS A 224 2.16 7.34 15.90
CA CYS A 224 3.19 8.20 15.32
C CYS A 224 2.67 9.63 15.10
N LYS A 225 1.38 9.80 14.75
CA LYS A 225 0.74 11.12 14.71
C LYS A 225 0.72 11.77 16.08
N GLU A 226 0.27 11.03 17.09
CA GLU A 226 0.27 11.50 18.49
C GLU A 226 1.68 11.85 18.98
N TYR A 227 2.70 11.09 18.56
CA TYR A 227 4.09 11.43 18.83
C TYR A 227 4.49 12.79 18.22
N LEU A 228 4.14 13.02 16.95
CA LEU A 228 4.48 14.26 16.23
C LEU A 228 3.75 15.48 16.81
N ASP A 229 2.49 15.31 17.21
CA ASP A 229 1.69 16.37 17.84
C ASP A 229 2.27 16.79 19.19
N ASN A 230 2.89 15.85 19.91
CA ASN A 230 3.50 16.09 21.21
C ASN A 230 5.03 16.32 21.16
N MET A 231 5.62 16.58 20.00
CA MET A 231 7.07 16.84 19.86
C MET A 231 7.56 17.99 20.75
N ASN A 232 6.73 19.02 20.90
CA ASN A 232 6.99 20.18 21.76
C ASN A 232 7.08 19.84 23.26
N THR A 233 6.75 18.61 23.68
CA THR A 233 6.95 18.11 25.04
C THR A 233 8.26 17.33 25.20
N LYS A 234 8.90 16.94 24.09
CA LYS A 234 10.09 16.08 24.10
C LYS A 234 11.38 16.89 24.11
N TYR A 235 11.43 17.96 23.32
CA TYR A 235 12.58 18.84 23.16
C TYR A 235 12.12 20.16 22.53
N ILE A 236 13.00 21.17 22.53
CA ILE A 236 12.74 22.41 21.80
C ILE A 236 12.72 22.16 20.30
N VAL A 237 11.55 22.35 19.66
CA VAL A 237 11.37 22.19 18.21
C VAL A 237 12.00 23.36 17.43
N SER A 238 11.79 24.59 17.88
CA SER A 238 12.36 25.81 17.28
C SER A 238 13.29 26.51 18.28
N PRO A 239 14.58 26.11 18.32
CA PRO A 239 15.54 26.64 19.28
C PRO A 239 15.95 28.08 18.94
N ASP A 240 16.40 28.80 19.97
CA ASP A 240 17.00 30.13 19.81
C ASP A 240 18.18 30.05 18.82
N PRO A 241 18.40 31.04 17.94
CA PRO A 241 19.52 31.08 17.00
C PRO A 241 20.91 30.88 17.64
N LEU A 242 21.07 31.13 18.93
CA LEU A 242 22.30 30.92 19.68
C LEU A 242 22.55 29.45 20.04
N LEU A 243 21.53 28.60 20.00
CA LEU A 243 21.64 27.18 20.30
C LEU A 243 22.07 26.37 19.09
N VAL A 244 22.93 25.38 19.35
CA VAL A 244 23.39 24.43 18.34
C VAL A 244 22.25 23.50 17.93
N THR A 245 22.01 23.40 16.62
CA THR A 245 21.00 22.51 16.04
C THR A 245 21.60 21.34 15.25
N ASP A 246 22.87 21.46 14.83
CA ASP A 246 23.55 20.45 14.01
C ASP A 246 24.20 19.38 14.91
N PRO A 247 23.78 18.10 14.79
CA PRO A 247 24.34 17.02 15.60
C PRO A 247 25.82 16.69 15.29
N GLN A 248 26.37 17.12 14.14
CA GLN A 248 27.74 16.81 13.75
C GLN A 248 28.79 17.64 14.50
N ILE A 249 28.43 18.87 14.91
CA ILE A 249 29.36 19.78 15.59
C ILE A 249 29.42 19.56 17.12
N VAL A 250 28.54 18.73 17.69
CA VAL A 250 28.44 18.51 19.14
C VAL A 250 29.77 18.07 19.77
N GLN A 251 30.61 17.33 19.04
CA GLN A 251 31.90 16.87 19.54
C GLN A 251 32.94 17.99 19.70
N SER A 252 32.84 19.07 18.91
CA SER A 252 33.77 20.20 18.96
C SER A 252 33.36 21.28 19.96
N LEU A 253 32.17 21.19 20.57
CA LEU A 253 31.68 22.17 21.53
C LEU A 253 32.41 22.11 22.87
N SER A 254 32.46 23.25 23.57
CA SER A 254 32.87 23.33 24.97
C SER A 254 31.83 22.66 25.89
N THR A 255 32.23 22.28 27.10
CA THR A 255 31.31 21.64 28.06
C THR A 255 30.20 22.59 28.48
N LEU A 256 30.48 23.90 28.54
CA LEU A 256 29.50 24.92 28.88
C LEU A 256 28.42 25.03 27.80
N GLU A 257 28.79 25.11 26.52
CA GLU A 257 27.83 25.17 25.41
C GLU A 257 26.92 23.94 25.37
N ILE A 258 27.46 22.75 25.68
CA ILE A 258 26.66 21.52 25.75
C ILE A 258 25.64 21.59 26.90
N ILE A 259 26.08 22.05 28.09
CA ILE A 259 25.20 22.19 29.26
C ILE A 259 24.13 23.25 29.00
N GLU A 260 24.48 24.40 28.41
CA GLU A 260 23.51 25.44 28.06
C GLU A 260 22.43 24.92 27.11
N ASN A 261 22.84 24.16 26.09
CA ASN A 261 21.92 23.56 25.13
C ASN A 261 21.01 22.50 25.79
N LEU A 262 21.58 21.57 26.56
CA LEU A 262 20.80 20.59 27.32
C LEU A 262 19.88 21.25 28.35
N THR A 263 20.30 22.34 28.98
CA THR A 263 19.48 23.11 29.93
C THR A 263 18.30 23.77 29.22
N ALA A 264 18.51 24.30 28.02
CA ALA A 264 17.42 24.80 27.21
C ALA A 264 16.42 23.67 26.92
N HIS A 265 16.89 22.52 26.43
CA HIS A 265 16.01 21.36 26.19
C HIS A 265 15.32 20.84 27.46
N SER A 266 15.98 20.88 28.63
CA SER A 266 15.40 20.40 29.89
C SER A 266 14.29 21.30 30.44
N THR A 267 14.21 22.56 30.00
CA THR A 267 13.04 23.41 30.30
C THR A 267 11.74 22.87 29.71
N ILE A 268 11.84 22.14 28.60
CA ILE A 268 10.70 21.48 27.95
C ILE A 268 10.49 20.09 28.52
N ASN A 269 11.57 19.33 28.71
CA ASN A 269 11.53 17.98 29.23
C ASN A 269 12.50 17.83 30.40
N SER A 270 11.96 17.87 31.62
CA SER A 270 12.74 17.75 32.86
C SER A 270 13.46 16.41 33.04
N GLU A 271 13.12 15.39 32.23
CA GLU A 271 13.83 14.11 32.24
C GLU A 271 15.19 14.17 31.55
N ILE A 272 15.48 15.24 30.79
CA ILE A 272 16.78 15.45 30.14
C ILE A 272 17.81 15.82 31.21
N PRO A 273 18.82 14.97 31.47
CA PRO A 273 19.81 15.27 32.48
C PRO A 273 20.81 16.29 31.94
N VAL A 274 21.13 17.26 32.80
CA VAL A 274 22.05 18.38 32.49
C VAL A 274 23.40 18.23 33.20
N GLU A 275 23.54 17.20 34.03
CA GLU A 275 24.73 16.91 34.83
C GLU A 275 25.29 15.54 34.47
N GLY A 276 26.62 15.41 34.50
CA GLY A 276 27.29 14.14 34.25
C GLY A 276 28.66 14.29 33.60
N PRO A 277 29.34 13.15 33.32
CA PRO A 277 30.60 13.16 32.60
C PRO A 277 30.39 13.72 31.18
N ARG A 278 31.35 14.50 30.68
CA ARG A 278 31.28 15.17 29.36
C ARG A 278 30.87 14.23 28.22
N LEU A 279 31.37 12.99 28.20
CA LEU A 279 31.04 12.00 27.15
C LEU A 279 29.54 11.65 27.13
N LEU A 280 28.90 11.61 28.29
CA LEU A 280 27.46 11.34 28.41
C LEU A 280 26.63 12.53 27.91
N LEU A 281 27.02 13.75 28.30
CA LEU A 281 26.35 14.97 27.84
C LEU A 281 26.46 15.16 26.31
N ILE A 282 27.63 14.87 25.73
CA ILE A 282 27.84 14.87 24.26
C ILE A 282 26.89 13.88 23.59
N LYS A 283 26.82 12.64 24.10
CA LYS A 283 25.98 11.59 23.54
C LYS A 283 24.51 12.02 23.56
N GLN A 284 24.04 12.55 24.68
CA GLN A 284 22.65 12.97 24.86
C GLN A 284 22.26 14.13 23.96
N LEU A 285 23.06 15.20 23.94
CA LEU A 285 22.77 16.34 23.07
C LEU A 285 22.75 15.89 21.60
N LYS A 286 23.70 15.05 21.20
CA LYS A 286 23.72 14.48 19.85
C LYS A 286 22.46 13.67 19.54
N GLU A 287 22.02 12.80 20.46
CA GLU A 287 20.80 12.00 20.28
C GLU A 287 19.55 12.88 20.16
N ILE A 288 19.41 13.92 20.98
CA ILE A 288 18.29 14.88 20.90
C ILE A 288 18.29 15.58 19.53
N LEU A 289 19.44 16.11 19.11
CA LEU A 289 19.55 16.84 17.85
C LEU A 289 19.30 15.93 16.63
N GLN A 290 19.81 14.70 16.64
CA GLN A 290 19.54 13.72 15.57
C GLN A 290 18.07 13.32 15.52
N THR A 291 17.45 13.09 16.68
CA THR A 291 16.03 12.75 16.78
C THR A 291 15.18 13.89 16.25
N ARG A 292 15.48 15.13 16.68
CA ARG A 292 14.82 16.35 16.20
C ARG A 292 14.96 16.53 14.69
N GLU A 293 16.17 16.39 14.15
CA GLU A 293 16.41 16.48 12.72
C GLU A 293 15.57 15.47 11.94
N ALA A 294 15.54 14.22 12.38
CA ALA A 294 14.76 13.16 11.75
C ALA A 294 13.25 13.41 11.86
N ASP A 295 12.74 13.87 13.01
CA ASP A 295 11.32 14.18 13.19
C ASP A 295 10.86 15.35 12.32
N LEU A 296 11.71 16.37 12.15
CA LEU A 296 11.44 17.48 11.23
C LEU A 296 11.39 17.01 9.77
N GLN A 297 12.24 16.05 9.38
CA GLN A 297 12.15 15.42 8.06
C GLN A 297 10.84 14.64 7.89
N VAL A 298 10.36 13.96 8.94
CA VAL A 298 9.05 13.29 8.92
C VAL A 298 7.92 14.30 8.77
N ARG A 299 7.92 15.41 9.52
CA ARG A 299 6.93 16.48 9.36
C ARG A 299 6.90 17.03 7.93
N HIS A 300 8.08 17.26 7.35
CA HIS A 300 8.22 17.71 5.96
C HIS A 300 7.65 16.69 4.96
N LEU A 301 7.90 15.39 5.17
CA LEU A 301 7.34 14.31 4.35
C LEU A 301 5.80 14.30 4.40
N LEU A 302 5.20 14.64 5.54
CA LEU A 302 3.76 14.67 5.74
C LEU A 302 3.11 16.00 5.33
N GLY A 303 3.88 16.98 4.84
CA GLY A 303 3.36 18.32 4.54
C GLY A 303 2.90 19.10 5.77
N LEU A 304 3.39 18.74 6.96
CA LEU A 304 3.11 19.42 8.22
C LEU A 304 4.19 20.48 8.47
N GLU A 305 3.92 21.74 8.12
CA GLU A 305 4.78 22.87 8.50
C GLU A 305 4.77 23.12 10.03
#